data_AF-A0A535KSX7-F1
#
_entry.id   AF-A0A535KSX7-F1
#
_cell.length_a   1.000
_cell.length_b   1.000
_cell.length_c   1.000
_cell.angle_alpha   90.00
_cell.angle_beta   90.00
_cell.angle_gamma   90.00
#
_symmetry.space_group_name_H-M   'P 1'
#
loop_
_entity.id
_entity.type
_entity.pdbx_description
1 polymer ?
#
loop_
_entity_poly.entity_id
_entity_poly.type
_entity_poly.pdbx_seq_one_letter_code
_entity_poly.pdbx_strand_id
1 'polypeptide(L)' 'MSTYAYREVLNEVLIQVQHLTFDDQLRLVEDLVANIRLQNTALPKNHNVMEFRGMAKQLWEGVDVEKYIDEERNSWER' A
#
# COMPACT_ATOMS: atom_id res chain seq x y z
N MET A 1 20.27 -10.34 -8.05
CA MET A 1 20.52 -11.80 -8.14
C MET A 1 20.50 -12.20 -9.61
N SER A 2 21.46 -13.02 -10.06
CA SER A 2 21.38 -13.62 -11.40
C SER A 2 20.14 -14.51 -11.48
N THR A 3 19.45 -14.52 -12.62
CA THR A 3 18.22 -15.32 -12.85
C THR A 3 18.43 -16.81 -12.55
N TYR A 4 19.67 -17.29 -12.68
CA TYR A 4 20.08 -18.65 -12.35
C TYR A 4 20.05 -18.94 -10.84
N ALA A 5 20.55 -18.04 -10.01
CA ALA A 5 20.56 -18.20 -8.56
C ALA A 5 19.14 -18.20 -7.98
N TYR A 6 18.22 -17.43 -8.58
CA TYR A 6 16.81 -17.43 -8.19
C TYR A 6 16.11 -18.77 -8.49
N ARG A 7 16.42 -19.39 -9.63
CA ARG A 7 15.84 -20.67 -10.04
C ARG A 7 16.34 -21.83 -9.18
N GLU A 8 17.59 -21.78 -8.77
CA GLU A 8 18.19 -22.79 -7.89
C GLU A 8 17.52 -22.81 -6.52
N VAL A 9 17.35 -21.64 -5.89
CA VAL A 9 16.66 -21.51 -4.60
C VAL A 9 15.20 -21.99 -4.68
N LEU A 10 14.48 -21.64 -5.75
CA LEU A 10 13.10 -22.12 -5.92
C LEU A 10 13.02 -23.65 -6.06
N ASN A 11 13.96 -24.26 -6.76
CA ASN A 11 14.02 -25.71 -6.91
C ASN A 11 14.30 -26.41 -5.58
N GLU A 12 15.21 -25.87 -4.76
CA GLU A 12 15.49 -26.41 -3.43
C GLU A 12 14.25 -26.36 -2.52
N VAL A 13 13.52 -25.24 -2.54
CA VAL A 13 12.27 -25.09 -1.80
C VAL A 13 11.23 -26.11 -2.28
N LEU A 14 11.08 -26.31 -3.59
CA LEU A 14 10.15 -27.29 -4.14
C LEU A 14 10.46 -28.72 -3.69
N ILE A 15 11.75 -29.10 -3.66
CA ILE A 15 12.17 -30.42 -3.18
C ILE A 15 11.78 -30.59 -1.71
N GLN A 16 12.02 -29.58 -0.86
CA GLN A 16 11.66 -29.63 0.56
C GLN A 16 10.15 -29.76 0.77
N VAL A 17 9.34 -29.04 -0.02
CA VAL A 17 7.88 -29.11 0.04
C VAL A 17 7.36 -30.48 -0.39
N GLN A 18 8.00 -31.13 -1.37
CA GLN A 18 7.62 -32.49 -1.81
C GLN A 18 7.80 -33.56 -0.72
N HIS A 19 8.65 -33.32 0.28
CA HIS A 19 8.82 -34.23 1.43
C HIS A 19 7.75 -34.07 2.51
N LEU A 20 6.92 -33.03 2.43
CA LEU A 20 5.81 -32.82 3.36
C LEU A 20 4.62 -33.71 3.02
N THR A 21 3.77 -33.97 4.02
CA THR A 21 2.48 -34.61 3.79
C THR A 21 1.59 -33.73 2.92
N PHE A 22 0.58 -34.32 2.26
CA PHE A 22 -0.36 -33.55 1.44
C PHE A 22 -1.06 -32.43 2.24
N ASP A 23 -1.43 -32.71 3.49
CA ASP A 23 -2.08 -31.73 4.36
C ASP A 23 -1.14 -30.57 4.73
N ASP A 24 0.14 -30.87 4.99
CA ASP A 24 1.16 -29.86 5.29
C ASP A 24 1.50 -29.01 4.05
N GLN A 25 1.52 -29.61 2.86
CA GLN A 25 1.68 -28.88 1.61
C GLN A 25 0.54 -27.89 1.40
N LEU A 26 -0.70 -28.33 1.65
CA LEU A 26 -1.88 -27.47 1.50
C LEU A 26 -1.85 -26.31 2.51
N ARG A 27 -1.54 -26.61 3.78
CA ARG A 27 -1.39 -25.60 4.82
C ARG A 27 -0.31 -24.58 4.50
N LEU A 28 0.83 -25.02 3.95
CA LEU A 28 1.91 -24.13 3.55
C LEU A 28 1.46 -23.16 2.45
N VAL A 29 0.66 -23.62 1.48
CA VAL A 29 0.08 -22.75 0.44
C VAL A 29 -0.84 -21.69 1.05
N GLU A 30 -1.69 -22.08 2.00
CA GLU A 30 -2.58 -21.15 2.71
C GLU A 30 -1.79 -20.08 3.47
N ASP A 31 -0.75 -20.48 4.20
CA ASP A 31 0.13 -19.59 4.96
C ASP A 31 0.90 -18.62 4.04
N LEU A 32 1.41 -19.11 2.91
CA LEU A 32 2.08 -18.27 1.90
C LEU A 32 1.13 -17.23 1.30
N VAL A 33 -0.09 -17.65 0.94
CA VAL A 33 -1.11 -16.73 0.41
C VAL A 33 -1.50 -15.69 1.45
N ALA A 34 -1.68 -16.09 2.71
CA ALA A 34 -2.00 -15.17 3.81
C ALA A 34 -0.88 -14.13 4.01
N ASN A 35 0.38 -14.57 4.02
CA ASN A 35 1.53 -13.69 4.17
C ASN A 35 1.66 -12.70 3.00
N ILE A 36 1.48 -13.15 1.75
CA ILE A 36 1.51 -12.28 0.57
C ILE A 36 0.39 -11.23 0.64
N ARG A 37 -0.81 -11.61 1.10
CA ARG A 37 -1.93 -10.67 1.28
C ARG A 37 -1.62 -9.62 2.35
N LEU A 38 -1.06 -10.02 3.50
CA LEU A 38 -0.66 -9.10 4.57
C LEU A 38 0.41 -8.10 4.08
N GLN A 39 1.41 -8.57 3.34
CA GLN A 39 2.43 -7.72 2.75
C GLN A 39 1.83 -6.75 1.70
N ASN A 40 0.84 -7.19 0.92
CA ASN A 40 0.13 -6.32 -0.03
C ASN A 40 -0.80 -5.31 0.64
N THR A 41 -1.34 -5.59 1.84
CA THR A 41 -2.09 -4.57 2.62
C THR A 41 -1.18 -3.48 3.22
N ALA A 42 0.14 -3.72 3.25
CA ALA A 42 1.13 -2.73 3.65
C ALA A 42 1.65 -1.88 2.48
N LEU A 43 1.24 -2.13 1.22
CA LEU A 43 1.42 -1.12 0.18
C LEU A 43 0.66 0.14 0.58
N PRO A 44 1.25 1.34 0.40
CA PRO A 44 0.53 2.57 0.67
C PRO A 44 -0.78 2.52 -0.11
N LYS A 45 -1.91 2.70 0.58
CA LYS A 45 -3.18 2.94 -0.09
C LYS A 45 -2.88 4.01 -1.14
N ASN A 46 -3.14 3.71 -2.41
CA ASN A 46 -3.01 4.70 -3.47
C ASN A 46 -4.07 5.77 -3.19
N HIS A 47 -3.71 6.73 -2.34
CA HIS A 47 -4.57 7.81 -1.92
C HIS A 47 -4.91 8.61 -3.16
N ASN A 48 -6.18 8.57 -3.54
CA ASN A 48 -6.64 9.33 -4.68
C ASN A 48 -6.98 10.74 -4.19
N VAL A 49 -6.55 11.79 -4.90
CA VAL A 49 -6.95 13.18 -4.63
C VAL A 49 -8.48 13.33 -4.56
N MET A 50 -9.21 12.46 -5.25
CA MET A 50 -10.67 12.37 -5.20
C MET A 50 -11.24 11.99 -3.82
N GLU A 51 -10.44 11.43 -2.92
CA GLU A 51 -10.81 11.16 -1.52
C GLU A 51 -11.17 12.46 -0.78
N PHE A 52 -10.58 13.60 -1.17
CA PHE A 52 -10.88 14.91 -0.59
C PHE A 52 -12.06 15.64 -1.24
N ARG A 53 -12.70 15.04 -2.25
CA ARG A 53 -13.83 15.66 -2.97
C ARG A 53 -14.99 15.90 -2.01
N GLY A 54 -15.37 17.16 -1.84
CA GLY A 54 -16.50 17.57 -1.01
C GLY A 54 -16.15 17.92 0.44
N MET A 55 -14.95 17.56 0.93
CA MET A 55 -14.48 17.96 2.26
C MET A 55 -14.24 19.47 2.35
N ALA A 56 -13.73 20.07 1.28
CA ALA A 56 -13.41 21.50 1.25
C ALA A 56 -14.64 22.38 1.59
N LYS A 57 -15.84 22.01 1.14
CA LYS A 57 -17.05 22.81 1.36
C LYS A 57 -17.33 23.08 2.84
N GLN A 58 -17.15 22.06 3.69
CA GLN A 58 -17.37 22.16 5.14
C GLN A 58 -16.29 22.99 5.83
N LEU A 59 -15.06 22.98 5.28
CA LEU A 59 -13.95 23.75 5.83
C LEU A 59 -14.10 25.26 5.57
N TRP A 60 -14.70 25.62 4.43
CA TRP A 60 -14.95 27.02 4.05
C TRP A 60 -16.23 27.60 4.64
N GLU A 61 -17.01 26.81 5.39
CA GLU A 61 -18.28 27.26 5.97
C GLU A 61 -18.00 28.24 7.13
N GLY A 62 -18.39 29.50 6.97
CA GLY A 62 -18.15 30.57 7.94
C GLY A 62 -16.78 31.26 7.83
N VAL A 63 -15.96 30.90 6.83
CA VAL A 63 -14.72 31.60 6.51
C VAL A 63 -15.02 32.78 5.59
N ASP A 64 -14.55 33.97 5.97
CA ASP A 64 -14.53 35.12 5.07
C ASP A 64 -13.44 34.92 4.01
N VAL A 65 -13.88 34.51 2.82
CA VAL A 65 -13.00 34.12 1.71
C VAL A 65 -12.13 35.29 1.26
N GLU A 66 -12.67 36.51 1.24
CA GLU A 66 -11.95 37.68 0.76
C GLU A 66 -10.81 38.03 1.72
N LYS A 67 -11.13 38.07 3.02
CA LYS A 67 -10.14 38.32 4.08
C LYS A 67 -9.03 37.26 4.08
N TYR A 68 -9.39 35.99 3.94
CA TYR A 68 -8.41 34.89 3.93
C TYR A 68 -7.46 34.99 2.72
N ILE A 69 -7.97 35.33 1.54
CA ILE A 69 -7.15 35.53 0.33
C ILE A 69 -6.18 36.70 0.51
N ASP A 70 -6.64 37.81 1.10
CA ASP A 70 -5.80 38.97 1.34
C ASP A 70 -4.70 38.69 2.37
N GLU A 71 -5.01 37.95 3.44
CA GLU A 71 -4.01 37.50 4.43
C GLU A 71 -2.94 36.60 3.78
N GLU A 72 -3.35 35.64 2.94
CA GLU A 72 -2.43 34.80 2.18
C GLU A 72 -1.55 35.64 1.24
N ARG A 73 -2.12 36.54 0.43
CA ARG A 73 -1.35 37.39 -0.50
C ARG A 73 -0.32 38.26 0.22
N ASN A 74 -0.73 38.91 1.30
CA ASN A 74 0.15 39.75 2.11
C ASN A 74 1.31 38.94 2.74
N SER A 75 1.12 37.64 2.99
CA SER A 75 2.16 36.78 3.53
C SER A 75 3.23 36.36 2.51
N TRP A 76 2.93 36.47 1.21
CA TRP A 76 3.84 36.15 0.10
C TRP A 76 4.60 37.37 -0.43
N GLU A 77 4.14 38.59 -0.13
CA GLU A 77 4.82 39.85 -0.46
C GLU A 77 5.96 40.19 0.53
N ARG A 78 6.59 39.18 1.13
CA ARG A 78 7.80 39.33 1.96
C ARG A 78 9.09 39.22 1.16
#